data_AF-A0A8H5CK32-F1
#
_entry.id   AF-A0A8H5CK32-F1
#
_cell.length_a   1.000
_cell.length_b   1.000
_cell.length_c   1.000
_cell.angle_alpha   90.00
_cell.angle_beta   90.00
_cell.angle_gamma   90.00
#
_symmetry.space_group_name_H-M   'P 1'
#
loop_
_entity.id
_entity.type
_entity.pdbx_description
1 polymer ?
#
loop_
_entity_poly.entity_id
_entity_poly.type
_entity_poly.pdbx_seq_one_letter_code
_entity_poly.pdbx_strand_id
1 'polypeptide(L)'
;MALTKIIGVVPAFMRPPYGSYNDLVLDVSRQRGQAVVLWDFDSEDSRGATPEESIQIYQDAINEHPTEIMALNHETYATTAKQVLPAILPKLLPAILPKLNAAGYRVVDDQRVVAPSQRDSTWKC
;
A
#
# COMPACT_ATOMS: atom_id res chain seq x y z
N MET A 1 10.30 16.61 4.29
CA MET A 1 9.59 15.44 4.82
C MET A 1 10.60 14.33 5.09
N ALA A 2 10.32 13.39 6.01
CA ALA A 2 11.28 12.37 6.43
C ALA A 2 11.82 11.55 5.24
N LEU A 3 10.94 10.99 4.41
CA LEU A 3 11.34 10.21 3.22
C LEU A 3 12.23 11.01 2.26
N THR A 4 11.93 12.28 2.04
CA THR A 4 12.75 13.16 1.17
C THR A 4 14.13 13.42 1.76
N LYS A 5 14.22 13.62 3.08
CA LYS A 5 15.51 13.84 3.75
C LYS A 5 16.35 12.56 3.78
N ILE A 6 15.74 11.44 4.14
CA ILE A 6 16.44 10.18 4.43
C ILE A 6 16.86 9.47 3.15
N ILE A 7 15.95 9.32 2.19
CA ILE A 7 16.16 8.53 0.97
C ILE A 7 15.95 9.32 -0.32
N GLY A 8 15.75 10.64 -0.24
CA GLY A 8 15.59 11.47 -1.43
C GLY A 8 14.23 11.31 -2.13
N VAL A 9 13.26 10.68 -1.48
CA VAL A 9 11.98 10.33 -2.09
C VAL A 9 10.88 11.33 -1.72
N VAL A 10 10.10 11.75 -2.71
CA VAL A 10 8.82 12.45 -2.52
C VAL A 10 7.69 11.50 -2.93
N PRO A 11 6.87 11.00 -1.98
CA PRO A 11 5.81 10.06 -2.28
C PRO A 11 4.77 10.67 -3.20
N ALA A 12 4.42 9.97 -4.29
CA ALA A 12 3.35 10.35 -5.21
C ALA A 12 1.96 10.01 -4.66
N PHE A 13 1.90 9.10 -3.69
CA PHE A 13 0.65 8.66 -3.07
C PHE A 13 0.68 8.93 -1.57
N MET A 14 -0.50 9.17 -1.01
CA MET A 14 -0.72 9.15 0.42
C MET A 14 -2.05 8.45 0.71
N ARG A 15 -2.13 7.78 1.87
CA ARG A 15 -3.38 7.20 2.39
C ARG A 15 -3.69 7.89 3.73
N PRO A 16 -4.87 8.50 3.90
CA PRO A 16 -5.22 9.15 5.16
C PRO A 16 -5.39 8.10 6.26
N PRO A 17 -4.95 8.37 7.50
CA PRO A 17 -5.22 7.50 8.63
C PRO A 17 -6.71 7.20 8.76
N TYR A 18 -7.03 5.92 8.99
CA TYR A 18 -8.41 5.41 9.09
C TYR A 18 -9.29 5.68 7.85
N GLY A 19 -8.70 6.05 6.71
CA GLY A 19 -9.48 6.47 5.53
C GLY A 19 -10.21 7.81 5.73
N SER A 20 -9.89 8.57 6.79
CA SER A 20 -10.59 9.79 7.16
C SER A 20 -9.97 11.02 6.50
N TYR A 21 -10.75 11.71 5.66
CA TYR A 21 -10.32 12.91 4.96
C TYR A 21 -11.46 13.92 4.81
N ASN A 22 -11.08 15.16 4.49
CA ASN A 22 -11.97 16.25 4.11
C ASN A 22 -11.29 17.08 3.01
N ASP A 23 -11.97 18.14 2.55
CA ASP A 23 -11.46 18.99 1.47
C ASP A 23 -10.07 19.58 1.77
N LEU A 24 -9.81 19.95 3.03
CA LEU A 24 -8.49 20.45 3.42
C LEU A 24 -7.39 19.40 3.25
N VAL A 25 -7.65 18.14 3.62
CA VAL A 25 -6.70 17.03 3.42
C VAL A 25 -6.45 16.78 1.93
N LEU A 26 -7.51 16.83 1.11
CA LEU A 26 -7.40 16.64 -0.34
C LEU A 26 -6.61 17.78 -1.00
N ASP A 27 -6.88 19.02 -0.62
CA ASP A 27 -6.20 20.19 -1.19
C ASP A 27 -4.72 20.24 -0.79
N VAL A 28 -4.39 19.97 0.47
CA VAL A 28 -3.00 19.90 0.92
C VAL A 28 -2.25 18.74 0.24
N SER A 29 -2.90 17.59 0.06
CA SER A 29 -2.31 16.46 -0.69
C SER A 29 -2.02 16.85 -2.14
N ARG A 30 -2.98 17.51 -2.82
CA ARG A 30 -2.80 18.02 -4.19
C ARG A 30 -1.66 19.03 -4.30
N GLN A 31 -1.57 19.99 -3.38
CA GLN A 31 -0.47 20.97 -3.33
C GLN A 31 0.90 20.31 -3.15
N ARG A 32 0.94 19.14 -2.49
CA ARG A 32 2.16 18.34 -2.32
C ARG A 32 2.45 17.41 -3.49
N GLY A 33 1.60 17.38 -4.51
CA GLY A 33 1.71 16.47 -5.65
C GLY A 33 1.37 15.01 -5.28
N GLN A 34 0.49 14.81 -4.30
CA GLN A 34 0.14 13.49 -3.78
C GLN A 34 -1.30 13.13 -4.16
N ALA A 35 -1.47 11.98 -4.81
CA ALA A 35 -2.78 11.35 -4.99
C ALA A 35 -3.20 10.65 -3.69
N VAL A 36 -4.47 10.83 -3.31
CA VAL A 36 -5.07 10.14 -2.16
C VAL A 36 -5.58 8.77 -2.60
N VAL A 37 -5.07 7.71 -1.99
CA VAL A 37 -5.40 6.32 -2.34
C VAL A 37 -6.00 5.59 -1.13
N LEU A 38 -7.19 5.02 -1.32
CA LEU A 38 -7.87 4.21 -0.31
C LEU A 38 -7.67 2.71 -0.60
N TRP A 39 -8.69 1.91 -0.26
CA TRP A 39 -8.77 0.48 -0.48
C TRP A 39 -10.24 0.13 -0.75
N ASP A 40 -10.46 -0.95 -1.48
CA ASP A 40 -11.77 -1.57 -1.73
C ASP A 40 -11.87 -2.98 -1.13
N PHE A 41 -10.77 -3.46 -0.54
CA PHE A 41 -10.65 -4.73 0.14
C PHE A 41 -9.88 -4.54 1.46
N ASP A 42 -10.46 -5.00 2.56
CA ASP A 42 -9.83 -4.98 3.89
C ASP A 42 -9.58 -6.41 4.36
N SER A 43 -8.35 -6.70 4.76
CA SER A 43 -7.99 -8.01 5.33
C SER A 43 -8.51 -8.21 6.75
N GLU A 44 -9.01 -7.15 7.39
CA GLU A 44 -9.47 -7.12 8.78
C GLU A 44 -8.35 -7.43 9.81
N ASP A 45 -7.08 -7.43 9.38
CA ASP A 45 -5.92 -7.76 10.21
C ASP A 45 -5.77 -6.81 11.41
N SER A 46 -6.04 -5.53 11.20
CA SER A 46 -6.04 -4.50 12.25
C SER A 46 -7.30 -4.50 13.12
N ARG A 47 -8.35 -5.22 12.70
CA ARG A 47 -9.66 -5.27 13.37
C ARG A 47 -9.83 -6.50 14.26
N GLY A 48 -8.78 -7.32 14.36
CA GLY A 48 -8.73 -8.48 15.25
C GLY A 48 -8.97 -9.82 14.56
N ALA A 49 -9.04 -9.85 13.23
CA ALA A 49 -9.08 -11.11 12.49
C ALA A 49 -7.82 -11.94 12.77
N THR A 50 -8.02 -13.24 12.96
CA THR A 50 -6.95 -14.22 12.95
C THR A 50 -6.32 -14.31 11.56
N PRO A 51 -5.08 -14.86 11.45
CA PRO A 51 -4.47 -15.11 10.14
C PRO A 51 -5.36 -15.95 9.24
N GLU A 52 -6.01 -16.98 9.78
CA GLU A 52 -6.91 -17.88 9.05
C GLU A 52 -8.13 -17.14 8.51
N GLU A 53 -8.76 -16.28 9.31
CA GLU A 53 -9.88 -15.44 8.88
C GLU A 53 -9.46 -14.46 7.77
N SER A 54 -8.31 -13.79 7.94
CA SER A 54 -7.78 -12.87 6.91
C SER A 54 -7.50 -13.62 5.60
N ILE A 55 -6.93 -14.83 5.68
CA ILE A 55 -6.68 -15.69 4.53
C ILE A 55 -8.00 -16.10 3.86
N GLN A 56 -9.04 -16.40 4.63
CA GLN A 56 -10.36 -16.75 4.09
C GLN A 56 -11.00 -15.56 3.37
N ILE A 57 -10.95 -14.36 3.95
CA ILE A 57 -11.45 -13.12 3.32
C ILE A 57 -10.78 -12.89 1.96
N TYR A 58 -9.46 -13.09 1.87
CA TYR A 58 -8.75 -13.05 0.59
C TYR A 58 -9.23 -14.12 -0.39
N GLN A 59 -9.44 -15.36 0.07
CA GLN A 59 -9.88 -16.45 -0.79
C GLN A 59 -11.28 -16.18 -1.35
N ASP A 60 -12.19 -15.68 -0.53
CA ASP A 60 -13.55 -15.32 -0.94
C ASP A 60 -13.50 -14.23 -2.02
N ALA A 61 -12.74 -13.15 -1.80
CA ALA A 61 -12.54 -12.10 -2.79
C ALA A 61 -11.89 -12.61 -4.09
N ILE A 62 -10.91 -13.53 -4.03
CA ILE A 62 -10.29 -14.12 -5.22
C ILE A 62 -11.30 -14.94 -6.03
N ASN A 63 -12.16 -15.69 -5.34
CA ASN A 63 -13.17 -16.55 -5.95
C ASN A 63 -14.28 -15.75 -6.66
N GLU A 64 -14.51 -14.50 -6.27
CA GLU A 64 -15.41 -13.57 -6.97
C GLU A 64 -14.85 -13.09 -8.32
N HIS A 65 -13.58 -13.40 -8.62
CA HIS A 65 -12.89 -12.98 -9.85
C HIS A 65 -12.97 -11.47 -10.13
N PRO A 66 -12.63 -10.59 -9.17
CA PRO A 66 -12.67 -9.16 -9.37
C PRO A 66 -11.67 -8.74 -10.45
N THR A 67 -12.00 -7.67 -11.16
CA THR A 67 -11.11 -7.09 -12.16
C THR A 67 -9.92 -6.37 -11.52
N GLU A 68 -10.12 -5.80 -10.34
CA GLU A 68 -9.14 -5.01 -9.58
C GLU A 68 -9.36 -5.21 -8.07
N ILE A 69 -8.28 -5.16 -7.29
CA ILE A 69 -8.31 -5.15 -5.83
C ILE A 69 -7.21 -4.20 -5.33
N MET A 70 -7.57 -3.24 -4.49
CA MET A 70 -6.65 -2.44 -3.68
C MET A 70 -6.73 -2.89 -2.22
N ALA A 71 -5.86 -3.81 -1.84
CA ALA A 71 -5.90 -4.42 -0.51
C ALA A 71 -5.33 -3.52 0.60
N LEU A 72 -6.03 -3.44 1.74
CA LEU A 72 -5.52 -2.91 2.99
C LEU A 72 -5.00 -4.05 3.89
N ASN A 73 -3.73 -3.91 4.27
CA ASN A 73 -3.06 -4.74 5.27
C ASN A 73 -2.11 -3.85 6.07
N HIS A 74 -1.66 -4.34 7.21
CA HIS A 74 -0.79 -3.64 8.13
C HIS A 74 0.42 -4.51 8.49
N GLU A 75 1.59 -4.10 8.02
CA GLU A 75 2.91 -4.67 8.32
C GLU A 75 3.30 -4.65 9.80
N THR A 76 2.71 -3.75 10.60
CA THR A 76 2.88 -3.67 12.05
C THR A 76 2.36 -4.92 12.77
N TYR A 77 1.51 -5.71 12.10
CA TYR A 77 1.07 -7.03 12.55
C TYR A 77 1.95 -8.10 11.93
N ALA A 78 2.79 -8.73 12.76
CA ALA A 78 3.74 -9.74 12.28
C ALA A 78 3.06 -10.93 11.59
N THR A 79 1.83 -11.25 11.97
CA THR A 79 0.99 -12.30 11.36
C THR A 79 0.66 -11.98 9.91
N THR A 80 0.33 -10.74 9.58
CA THR A 80 0.08 -10.29 8.20
C THR A 80 1.29 -10.58 7.32
N ALA A 81 2.46 -10.10 7.72
CA ALA A 81 3.68 -10.25 6.93
C ALA A 81 4.20 -11.70 6.85
N LYS A 82 4.04 -12.49 7.92
CA LYS A 82 4.66 -13.82 8.05
C LYS A 82 3.72 -15.00 7.76
N GLN A 83 2.40 -14.78 7.75
CA GLN A 83 1.43 -15.87 7.59
C GLN A 83 0.43 -15.56 6.46
N VAL A 84 -0.25 -14.40 6.53
CA VAL A 84 -1.28 -14.04 5.55
C VAL A 84 -0.68 -13.84 4.16
N LEU A 85 0.29 -12.92 4.01
CA LEU A 85 0.91 -12.62 2.71
C LEU A 85 1.58 -13.85 2.07
N PRO A 86 2.37 -14.68 2.79
CA PRO A 86 2.93 -15.90 2.22
C PRO A 86 1.88 -16.92 1.75
N ALA A 87 0.71 -16.98 2.38
CA ALA A 87 -0.36 -17.91 1.98
C ALA A 87 -1.13 -17.44 0.73
N ILE A 88 -1.32 -16.14 0.56
CA ILE A 88 -2.15 -15.56 -0.51
C ILE A 88 -1.34 -15.18 -1.76
N LEU A 89 -0.09 -14.74 -1.62
CA LEU A 89 0.71 -14.26 -2.76
C LEU A 89 0.93 -15.33 -3.83
N PRO A 90 1.19 -16.63 -3.50
CA PRO A 90 1.28 -17.68 -4.51
C PRO A 90 0.00 -17.90 -5.32
N LYS A 91 -1.17 -17.51 -4.79
CA LYS A 91 -2.46 -17.59 -5.49
C LYS A 91 -2.68 -16.38 -6.41
N LEU A 92 -2.24 -15.20 -5.99
CA LEU A 92 -2.43 -13.94 -6.71
C LEU A 92 -1.39 -13.70 -7.81
N LEU A 93 -0.10 -13.88 -7.50
CA LEU A 93 0.99 -13.50 -8.39
C LEU A 93 0.94 -14.19 -9.77
N PRO A 94 0.60 -15.49 -9.90
CA PRO A 94 0.48 -16.12 -11.22
C PRO A 94 -0.60 -15.51 -12.11
N ALA A 95 -1.67 -14.96 -11.53
CA ALA A 95 -2.75 -14.32 -12.28
C ALA A 95 -2.42 -12.86 -12.64
N ILE A 96 -1.70 -12.16 -11.77
CA ILE A 96 -1.43 -10.72 -11.90
C ILE A 96 -0.17 -10.46 -12.74
N LEU A 97 0.93 -11.20 -12.50
CA LEU A 97 2.22 -10.93 -13.15
C LEU A 97 2.16 -11.02 -14.68
N PRO A 98 1.50 -12.01 -15.32
CA PRO A 98 1.38 -12.04 -16.77
C PRO A 98 0.58 -10.87 -17.34
N LYS A 99 -0.51 -10.46 -16.66
CA LYS A 99 -1.33 -9.30 -17.08
C LYS A 99 -0.52 -8.01 -17.00
N LEU A 100 0.22 -7.80 -15.92
CA LEU A 100 1.11 -6.66 -15.76
C LEU A 100 2.18 -6.64 -16.85
N ASN A 101 2.86 -7.77 -17.07
CA ASN A 101 3.89 -7.89 -18.11
C ASN A 101 3.32 -7.66 -19.52
N ALA A 102 2.17 -8.24 -19.86
CA ALA A 102 1.55 -8.14 -21.17
C ALA A 102 1.04 -6.73 -21.48
N ALA A 103 0.52 -6.01 -20.48
CA ALA A 103 0.10 -4.62 -20.65
C ALA A 103 1.28 -3.63 -20.50
N GLY A 104 2.53 -4.12 -20.48
CA GLY A 104 3.72 -3.28 -20.40
C GLY A 104 3.88 -2.55 -19.07
N TYR A 105 3.09 -2.91 -18.05
CA TYR A 105 3.24 -2.37 -16.71
C TYR A 105 4.59 -2.80 -16.16
N ARG A 106 5.40 -1.80 -15.82
CA ARG A 106 6.53 -1.95 -14.92
C ARG A 106 6.03 -1.63 -13.52
N VAL A 107 6.71 -2.14 -12.49
CA VAL A 107 6.61 -1.50 -11.17
C VAL A 107 7.13 -0.09 -11.36
N VAL A 108 6.21 0.84 -11.53
CA VAL A 108 6.50 2.26 -11.72
C VAL A 108 6.44 2.89 -10.35
N ASP A 109 7.57 3.47 -9.94
CA ASP A 109 7.57 4.38 -8.83
C ASP A 109 7.26 5.75 -9.41
N ASP A 110 6.03 6.24 -9.27
CA ASP A 110 5.63 7.59 -9.74
C ASP A 110 6.21 8.69 -8.85
N GLN A 111 7.12 8.32 -7.95
CA GLN A 111 7.73 9.16 -6.94
C GLN A 111 8.80 10.04 -7.57
N ARG A 112 8.79 11.33 -7.19
CA ARG A 112 9.88 12.23 -7.54
C ARG A 112 11.08 11.95 -6.66
N VAL A 113 12.23 11.71 -7.28
CA VAL A 113 13.52 11.47 -6.59
C VAL A 113 14.38 12.73 -6.62
N VAL A 114 15.02 13.03 -5.49
CA VAL A 114 16.02 14.09 -5.28
C VAL A 114 17.22 13.51 -4.54
N ALA A 115 18.32 14.27 -4.44
CA ALA A 115 19.45 13.85 -3.62
C ALA A 115 19.04 13.78 -2.13
N PRO A 116 19.34 12.69 -1.41
CA PRO A 116 19.17 12.63 0.04
C PRO A 116 19.97 13.72 0.75
N SER A 117 19.48 14.15 1.91
CA SER A 117 20.17 15.12 2.75
C SER A 117 21.20 14.42 3.64
N GLN A 118 22.22 15.16 4.12
CA GLN A 118 23.05 14.68 5.21
C GLN A 118 22.23 14.55 6.50
N ARG A 119 22.57 13.58 7.35
CA ARG A 119 21.90 13.37 8.63
C ARG A 119 22.11 14.57 9.55
N ASP A 120 21.02 15.12 10.07
CA ASP A 120 21.02 16.27 10.98
C ASP A 120 20.22 15.96 12.25
N SER A 121 20.21 16.88 13.22
CA SER A 121 19.50 16.72 14.52
C SER A 121 17.98 16.71 14.41
N THR A 122 17.42 17.06 13.24
CA THR A 122 15.98 17.07 12.97
C THR A 122 15.46 15.73 12.43
N TRP A 123 16.33 14.77 12.14
CA TRP A 123 15.91 13.42 11.76
C TRP A 123 15.19 12.75 12.93
N LYS A 124 13.97 12.27 12.65
CA LYS A 124 13.17 11.48 13.58
C LYS A 124 12.98 10.09 12.96
N CYS A 125 13.25 9.05 13.74
CA CYS A 125 12.92 7.67 13.39
C CYS A 125 11.47 7.40 13.77
#